data_AF-A0A8V0XIB3-F1
#
_entry.id   AF-A0A8V0XIB3-F1
#
_cell.length_a   1.000
_cell.length_b   1.000
_cell.length_c   1.000
_cell.angle_alpha   90.00
_cell.angle_beta   90.00
_cell.angle_gamma   90.00
#
_symmetry.space_group_name_H-M   'P 1'
#
loop_
_entity.id
_entity.type
_entity.pdbx_description
1 polymer ?
#
loop_
_entity_poly.entity_id
_entity_poly.type
_entity_poly.pdbx_seq_one_letter_code
_entity_poly.pdbx_strand_id
1 'polypeptide(L)'
;MYRCQYQVLVLFGTSETSDPVQLVLTDHIYPSPCISLSPNDLVGTGTKFTVHVEMGANVTIQCWNTGYRGTILLHKHGHSAPVQHQDYSGVGTAAFSLFALTLSDAGTYGCSYRPKSRPFVSSALGDSVMLEVTPTAAPSGRPQPFL
;
A
#
# COMPACT_ATOMS: atom_id res chain seq x y z
N MET A 1 -15.67 -9.10 13.59
CA MET A 1 -14.67 -8.26 14.29
C MET A 1 -14.22 -9.03 15.50
N TYR A 2 -12.93 -9.28 15.62
CA TYR A 2 -12.34 -10.07 16.70
C TYR A 2 -11.71 -9.14 17.72
N ARG A 3 -11.85 -9.48 19.00
CA ARG A 3 -11.23 -8.77 20.12
C ARG A 3 -10.66 -9.80 21.06
N CYS A 4 -9.54 -9.46 21.69
CA CYS A 4 -8.96 -10.26 22.74
C CYS A 4 -9.37 -9.68 24.10
N GLN A 5 -9.62 -10.56 25.06
CA GLN A 5 -9.83 -10.19 26.46
C GLN A 5 -9.13 -11.24 27.34
N TYR A 6 -8.37 -10.77 28.31
CA TYR A 6 -7.70 -11.64 29.25
C TYR A 6 -8.55 -11.81 30.52
N GLN A 7 -8.60 -13.03 31.05
CA GLN A 7 -9.32 -13.35 32.28
C GLN A 7 -8.37 -13.92 33.33
N VAL A 8 -8.31 -13.26 34.49
CA VAL A 8 -7.53 -13.73 35.64
C VAL A 8 -8.45 -14.56 36.53
N LEU A 9 -8.26 -15.88 36.52
CA LEU A 9 -9.06 -16.84 37.28
C LEU A 9 -8.96 -16.64 38.80
N VAL A 10 -7.83 -16.10 39.30
CA VAL A 10 -7.56 -15.98 40.75
C VAL A 10 -8.23 -14.75 41.37
N LEU A 11 -8.52 -13.71 40.58
CA LEU A 11 -9.10 -12.45 41.06
C LEU A 11 -10.51 -12.19 40.52
N PHE A 12 -11.07 -13.12 39.73
CA PHE A 12 -12.33 -12.94 39.00
C PHE A 12 -12.40 -11.61 38.21
N GLY A 13 -11.25 -11.10 37.77
CA GLY A 13 -11.12 -9.85 37.03
C GLY A 13 -10.85 -10.12 35.54
N THR A 14 -11.51 -9.37 34.67
CA THR A 14 -11.24 -9.34 33.23
C THR A 14 -10.54 -8.05 32.85
N SER A 15 -9.66 -8.12 31.84
CA SER A 15 -9.04 -6.92 31.26
C SER A 15 -10.04 -6.13 30.43
N GLU A 16 -9.69 -4.88 30.12
CA GLU A 16 -10.29 -4.14 29.01
C GLU A 16 -10.12 -4.93 27.70
N THR A 17 -11.09 -4.79 26.79
CA THR A 17 -11.05 -5.45 25.49
C THR A 17 -10.04 -4.79 24.57
N SER A 18 -9.30 -5.58 23.78
CA SER A 18 -8.36 -5.05 22.80
C SER A 18 -9.04 -4.23 21.70
N ASP A 19 -8.24 -3.47 20.97
CA ASP A 19 -8.63 -2.90 19.69
C ASP A 19 -9.17 -4.00 18.75
N PRO A 20 -10.22 -3.69 17.96
CA PRO A 20 -10.86 -4.68 17.11
C PRO A 20 -9.99 -5.02 15.90
N VAL A 21 -9.88 -6.31 15.60
CA VAL A 21 -9.20 -6.82 14.41
C VAL A 21 -10.24 -7.35 13.42
N GLN A 22 -10.08 -6.97 12.15
CA GLN A 22 -10.89 -7.51 11.06
C GLN A 22 -10.21 -8.72 10.45
N LEU A 23 -10.87 -9.89 10.52
CA LEU A 23 -10.51 -11.03 9.69
C LEU A 23 -11.16 -10.85 8.32
N VAL A 24 -10.36 -10.86 7.27
CA VAL A 24 -10.82 -10.69 5.90
C VAL A 24 -10.44 -11.90 5.09
N LEU A 25 -11.43 -12.49 4.43
CA LEU A 25 -11.24 -13.63 3.57
C LEU A 25 -10.76 -13.18 2.19
N THR A 26 -9.66 -13.75 1.72
CA THR A 26 -9.25 -13.63 0.32
C THR A 26 -10.10 -14.58 -0.51
N ASP A 27 -10.84 -14.03 -1.49
CA ASP A 27 -11.70 -14.81 -2.38
C ASP A 27 -11.29 -14.58 -3.83
N HIS A 28 -10.91 -15.69 -4.50
CA HIS A 28 -10.38 -15.69 -5.86
C HIS A 28 -11.46 -15.56 -6.93
N ILE A 29 -12.75 -15.57 -6.56
CA ILE A 29 -13.84 -15.22 -7.49
C ILE A 29 -13.77 -13.75 -7.93
N TYR A 30 -13.12 -12.91 -7.13
CA TYR A 30 -12.93 -11.49 -7.41
C TYR A 30 -11.59 -11.29 -8.15
N PRO A 31 -11.62 -10.79 -9.41
CA PRO A 31 -10.41 -10.62 -10.20
C PRO A 31 -9.46 -9.62 -9.54
N SER A 32 -8.19 -9.98 -9.44
CA SER A 32 -7.18 -9.12 -8.82
C SER A 32 -7.05 -7.78 -9.57
N PRO A 33 -6.88 -6.64 -8.85
CA PRO A 33 -6.74 -5.35 -9.49
C PRO A 33 -5.39 -5.22 -10.20
N CYS A 34 -5.34 -4.44 -11.27
CA CYS A 34 -4.09 -4.07 -11.91
C CYS A 34 -3.42 -2.92 -11.13
N ILE A 35 -2.09 -2.84 -11.24
CA ILE A 35 -1.28 -1.78 -10.64
C ILE A 35 -0.40 -1.13 -11.71
N SER A 36 -0.21 0.17 -11.59
CA SER A 36 0.88 0.91 -12.22
C SER A 36 1.48 1.88 -11.21
N LEU A 37 2.65 2.38 -11.54
CA LEU A 37 3.32 3.41 -10.78
C LEU A 37 3.65 4.51 -11.77
N SER A 38 3.18 5.73 -11.50
CA SER A 38 3.55 6.90 -12.27
C SER A 38 4.58 7.69 -11.46
N PRO A 39 5.89 7.47 -11.67
CA PRO A 39 6.82 8.57 -11.56
C PRO A 39 6.62 9.43 -12.82
N ASN A 40 6.95 10.72 -12.80
CA ASN A 40 6.93 11.53 -14.01
C ASN A 40 7.98 11.01 -15.03
N ASP A 41 7.64 9.96 -15.78
CA ASP A 41 8.39 9.28 -16.86
C ASP A 41 9.30 8.09 -16.49
N LEU A 42 8.72 6.92 -16.14
CA LEU A 42 9.40 5.63 -16.43
C LEU A 42 8.38 4.54 -16.82
N VAL A 43 8.54 4.04 -18.04
CA VAL A 43 7.81 2.90 -18.62
C VAL A 43 8.58 1.62 -18.31
N GLY A 44 7.92 0.65 -17.69
CA GLY A 44 8.33 -0.74 -17.73
C GLY A 44 7.22 -1.59 -18.32
N THR A 45 7.59 -2.68 -19.01
CA THR A 45 6.71 -3.81 -19.41
C THR A 45 7.14 -5.11 -18.68
N GLY A 46 6.24 -5.76 -17.92
CA GLY A 46 6.52 -6.93 -17.06
C GLY A 46 5.56 -7.14 -15.88
N THR A 47 5.50 -8.35 -15.31
CA THR A 47 4.62 -8.75 -14.18
C THR A 47 5.11 -8.30 -12.79
N LYS A 48 6.27 -7.65 -12.75
CA LYS A 48 6.86 -7.00 -11.58
C LYS A 48 7.69 -5.82 -12.07
N PHE A 49 7.38 -4.61 -11.61
CA PHE A 49 8.11 -3.40 -11.99
C PHE A 49 8.97 -2.90 -10.85
N THR A 50 10.28 -2.78 -11.07
CA THR A 50 11.16 -2.06 -10.15
C THR A 50 11.27 -0.60 -10.61
N VAL A 51 11.10 0.34 -9.68
CA VAL A 51 11.23 1.77 -9.92
C VAL A 51 12.24 2.32 -8.94
N HIS A 52 13.27 2.99 -9.47
CA HIS A 52 14.29 3.66 -8.67
C HIS A 52 13.95 5.15 -8.56
N VAL A 53 13.94 5.66 -7.33
CA VAL A 53 13.55 7.04 -7.05
C VAL A 53 14.48 7.62 -5.99
N GLU A 54 14.85 8.89 -6.12
CA GLU A 54 15.65 9.58 -5.11
C GLU A 54 14.83 9.92 -3.86
N MET A 55 15.49 9.99 -2.72
CA MET A 55 14.89 10.50 -1.48
C MET A 55 14.32 11.92 -1.70
N GLY A 56 13.21 12.20 -1.03
CA GLY A 56 12.50 13.48 -1.13
C GLY A 56 11.58 13.60 -2.34
N ALA A 57 11.62 12.66 -3.29
CA ALA A 57 10.68 12.64 -4.42
C ALA A 57 9.27 12.25 -3.99
N ASN A 58 8.30 12.55 -4.87
CA ASN A 58 6.90 12.14 -4.73
C ASN A 58 6.55 11.12 -5.81
N VAL A 59 5.86 10.06 -5.42
CA VAL A 59 5.44 8.98 -6.32
C VAL A 59 3.95 8.72 -6.14
N THR A 60 3.26 8.42 -7.24
CA THR A 60 1.88 7.96 -7.17
C THR A 60 1.77 6.53 -7.70
N ILE A 61 1.21 5.65 -6.88
CA ILE A 61 0.84 4.29 -7.24
C ILE A 61 -0.64 4.30 -7.63
N GLN A 62 -0.94 3.82 -8.84
CA GLN A 62 -2.30 3.74 -9.34
C GLN A 62 -2.75 2.28 -9.40
N CYS A 63 -3.95 2.02 -8.92
CA CYS A 63 -4.56 0.70 -8.98
C CYS A 63 -5.95 0.79 -9.56
N TRP A 64 -6.30 -0.06 -10.51
CA TRP A 64 -7.64 -0.03 -11.11
C TRP A 64 -8.26 -1.41 -11.17
N ASN A 65 -9.59 -1.40 -11.15
CA ASN A 65 -10.40 -2.59 -11.32
C ASN A 65 -11.63 -2.26 -12.18
N THR A 66 -12.06 -3.23 -12.98
CA THR A 66 -13.26 -3.15 -13.80
C THR A 66 -14.45 -3.81 -13.08
N GLY A 67 -15.58 -3.11 -13.02
CA GLY A 67 -16.90 -3.73 -12.79
C GLY A 67 -17.38 -3.89 -11.34
N TYR A 68 -16.57 -3.64 -10.32
CA TYR A 68 -17.01 -3.70 -8.92
C TYR A 68 -16.97 -2.31 -8.28
N ARG A 69 -17.78 -2.05 -7.23
CA ARG A 69 -17.68 -0.85 -6.38
C ARG A 69 -17.12 -1.27 -5.03
N GLY A 70 -16.37 -0.42 -4.34
CA GLY A 70 -15.78 -0.83 -3.07
C GLY A 70 -14.69 0.10 -2.56
N THR A 71 -13.74 -0.50 -1.86
CA THR A 71 -12.54 0.17 -1.36
C THR A 71 -11.33 -0.49 -1.96
N ILE A 72 -10.45 0.28 -2.61
CA ILE A 72 -9.14 -0.20 -3.07
C ILE A 72 -8.14 0.00 -1.93
N LEU A 73 -7.30 -1.02 -1.72
CA LEU A 73 -6.35 -1.11 -0.63
C LEU A 73 -4.95 -1.23 -1.21
N LEU A 74 -4.04 -0.34 -0.78
CA LEU A 74 -2.63 -0.43 -1.06
C LEU A 74 -1.94 -1.19 0.07
N HIS A 75 -1.22 -2.25 -0.27
CA HIS A 75 -0.45 -3.06 0.67
C HIS A 75 1.04 -2.86 0.42
N LYS A 76 1.81 -2.91 1.49
CA LYS A 76 3.27 -2.98 1.44
C LYS A 76 3.72 -4.30 2.03
N HIS A 77 4.62 -5.00 1.35
CA HIS A 77 5.15 -6.28 1.82
C HIS A 77 5.76 -6.13 3.22
N GLY A 78 5.48 -7.11 4.10
CA GLY A 78 5.89 -7.08 5.51
C GLY A 78 4.91 -6.36 6.44
N HIS A 79 3.89 -5.67 5.92
CA HIS A 79 2.81 -5.08 6.73
C HIS A 79 1.57 -5.97 6.70
N SER A 80 0.96 -6.18 7.87
CA SER A 80 -0.27 -6.97 8.01
C SER A 80 -1.54 -6.19 7.61
N ALA A 81 -1.51 -4.86 7.76
CA ALA A 81 -2.58 -3.96 7.39
C ALA A 81 -2.24 -3.18 6.10
N PRO A 82 -3.24 -2.78 5.30
CA PRO A 82 -3.04 -1.86 4.19
C PRO A 82 -2.39 -0.55 4.67
N VAL A 83 -1.47 0.00 3.88
CA VAL A 83 -0.79 1.27 4.19
C VAL A 83 -1.60 2.49 3.77
N GLN A 84 -2.45 2.35 2.74
CA GLN A 84 -3.41 3.37 2.30
C GLN A 84 -4.68 2.70 1.77
N HIS A 85 -5.80 3.41 1.78
CA HIS A 85 -7.06 2.96 1.20
C HIS A 85 -7.81 4.11 0.55
N GLN A 86 -8.60 3.80 -0.49
CA GLN A 86 -9.44 4.77 -1.15
C GLN A 86 -10.79 4.13 -1.49
N ASP A 87 -11.86 4.73 -1.00
CA ASP A 87 -13.21 4.36 -1.39
C ASP A 87 -13.47 4.83 -2.82
N TYR A 88 -13.96 3.93 -3.66
CA TYR A 88 -14.22 4.22 -5.05
C TYR A 88 -15.68 3.91 -5.39
N SER A 89 -16.32 4.85 -6.09
CA SER A 89 -17.76 4.87 -6.28
C SER A 89 -18.23 4.25 -7.59
N GLY A 90 -17.39 3.55 -8.37
CA GLY A 90 -17.75 3.05 -9.71
C GLY A 90 -16.66 2.21 -10.37
N VAL A 91 -16.62 2.16 -11.71
CA VAL A 91 -15.42 1.74 -12.45
C VAL A 91 -14.39 2.85 -12.26
N GLY A 92 -13.21 2.54 -11.73
CA GLY A 92 -12.26 3.59 -11.41
C GLY A 92 -10.87 3.12 -11.03
N THR A 93 -9.93 4.05 -11.19
CA THR A 93 -8.55 3.97 -10.75
C THR A 93 -8.43 4.68 -9.41
N ALA A 94 -7.85 4.01 -8.41
CA ALA A 94 -7.40 4.64 -7.18
C ALA A 94 -5.96 5.11 -7.32
N ALA A 95 -5.67 6.30 -6.81
CA ALA A 95 -4.33 6.90 -6.81
C ALA A 95 -3.86 7.10 -5.37
N PHE A 96 -2.71 6.51 -5.04
CA PHE A 96 -2.07 6.54 -3.73
C PHE A 96 -0.74 7.27 -3.84
N SER A 97 -0.64 8.44 -3.21
CA SER A 97 0.57 9.24 -3.26
C SER A 97 1.46 8.97 -2.04
N LEU A 98 2.73 8.70 -2.30
CA LEU A 98 3.81 8.67 -1.33
C LEU A 98 4.60 9.97 -1.49
N PHE A 99 4.65 10.78 -0.44
CA PHE A 99 5.27 12.10 -0.47
C PHE A 99 6.61 12.09 0.28
N ALA A 100 7.58 12.85 -0.23
CA ALA A 100 8.89 13.04 0.38
C ALA A 100 9.54 11.71 0.79
N LEU A 101 9.75 10.83 -0.21
CA LEU A 101 10.21 9.46 0.02
C LEU A 101 11.48 9.37 0.86
N THR A 102 11.50 8.37 1.74
CA THR A 102 12.62 8.00 2.61
C THR A 102 13.06 6.57 2.30
N LEU A 103 14.21 6.14 2.85
CA LEU A 103 14.62 4.73 2.72
C LEU A 103 13.59 3.76 3.30
N SER A 104 12.84 4.15 4.33
CA SER A 104 11.79 3.32 4.89
C SER A 104 10.61 3.13 3.96
N ASP A 105 10.44 3.97 2.93
CA ASP A 105 9.38 3.83 1.93
C ASP A 105 9.74 2.81 0.84
N ALA A 106 11.00 2.38 0.75
CA ALA A 106 11.38 1.30 -0.14
C ALA A 106 10.64 0.00 0.20
N GLY A 107 10.33 -0.80 -0.82
CA GLY A 107 9.67 -2.09 -0.66
C GLY A 107 8.75 -2.46 -1.81
N THR A 108 8.12 -3.62 -1.70
CA THR A 108 7.15 -4.11 -2.69
C THR A 108 5.74 -3.70 -2.30
N TYR A 109 5.03 -3.08 -3.24
CA TYR A 109 3.66 -2.62 -3.10
C TYR A 109 2.74 -3.42 -4.02
N GLY A 110 1.53 -3.71 -3.55
CA GLY A 110 0.51 -4.41 -4.33
C GLY A 110 -0.89 -3.98 -3.90
N CYS A 111 -1.88 -4.24 -4.75
CA CYS A 111 -3.24 -3.80 -4.50
C CYS A 111 -4.22 -4.97 -4.35
N SER A 112 -5.19 -4.78 -3.47
CA SER A 112 -6.42 -5.58 -3.40
C SER A 112 -7.62 -4.67 -3.32
N TYR A 113 -8.83 -5.22 -3.42
CA TYR A 113 -10.03 -4.43 -3.18
C TYR A 113 -11.06 -5.21 -2.37
N ARG A 114 -11.87 -4.47 -1.61
CA ARG A 114 -13.02 -4.99 -0.88
C ARG A 114 -14.30 -4.54 -1.55
N PRO A 115 -15.13 -5.46 -2.07
CA PRO A 115 -16.44 -5.11 -2.62
C PRO A 115 -17.33 -4.47 -1.56
N LYS A 116 -18.03 -3.38 -1.91
CA LYS A 116 -18.91 -2.66 -0.97
C LYS A 116 -20.00 -3.55 -0.35
N SER A 117 -20.49 -4.54 -1.11
CA SER A 117 -21.51 -5.49 -0.66
C SER A 117 -20.97 -6.59 0.26
N ARG A 118 -19.65 -6.78 0.35
CA ARG A 118 -19.01 -7.85 1.12
C ARG A 118 -17.80 -7.33 1.91
N PRO A 119 -18.03 -6.64 3.05
CA PRO A 119 -16.98 -5.90 3.77
C PRO A 119 -15.88 -6.77 4.39
N PHE A 120 -16.14 -8.07 4.59
CA PHE A 120 -15.18 -9.05 5.14
C PHE A 120 -14.52 -9.92 4.06
N VAL A 121 -14.70 -9.58 2.78
CA VAL A 121 -14.08 -10.26 1.65
C VAL A 121 -13.16 -9.28 0.93
N SER A 122 -12.00 -9.77 0.51
CA SER A 122 -11.06 -9.06 -0.37
C SER A 122 -10.75 -9.92 -1.57
N SER A 123 -10.46 -9.29 -2.71
CA SER A 123 -9.75 -9.97 -3.78
C SER A 123 -8.38 -10.45 -3.34
N ALA A 124 -7.79 -11.35 -4.12
CA ALA A 124 -6.35 -11.58 -4.09
C ALA A 124 -5.59 -10.28 -4.39
N LEU A 125 -4.33 -10.23 -3.93
CA LEU A 125 -3.37 -9.23 -4.36
C LEU A 125 -3.14 -9.41 -5.87
N GLY A 126 -3.16 -8.30 -6.61
CA GLY A 126 -2.76 -8.30 -8.01
C GLY A 126 -1.25 -8.27 -8.21
N ASP A 127 -0.85 -7.81 -9.39
CA ASP A 127 0.55 -7.52 -9.70
C ASP A 127 1.15 -6.54 -8.68
N SER A 128 2.48 -6.49 -8.63
CA SER A 128 3.20 -5.70 -7.64
C SER A 128 4.30 -4.85 -8.27
N VAL A 129 4.64 -3.77 -7.58
CA VAL A 129 5.71 -2.83 -7.94
C VAL A 129 6.71 -2.76 -6.80
N MET A 130 8.00 -2.80 -7.11
CA MET A 130 9.08 -2.64 -6.15
C MET A 130 9.61 -1.21 -6.24
N LEU A 131 9.47 -0.45 -5.16
CA LEU A 131 10.03 0.88 -5.03
C LEU A 131 11.41 0.79 -4.37
N GLU A 132 12.43 1.21 -5.08
CA GLU A 132 13.79 1.39 -4.55
C GLU A 132 14.05 2.87 -4.35
N VAL A 133 14.48 3.25 -3.15
CA VAL A 133 14.77 4.64 -2.80
C VAL A 133 16.25 4.82 -2.59
N THR A 134 16.87 5.76 -3.31
CA THR A 134 18.30 6.08 -3.21
C THR A 134 18.54 7.41 -2.51
N PRO A 135 19.62 7.57 -1.71
CA PRO A 135 19.97 8.86 -1.14
C PRO A 135 20.22 9.92 -2.22
N THR A 136 19.71 11.14 -2.01
CA THR A 136 20.05 12.28 -2.84
C THR A 136 21.56 12.55 -2.73
N ALA A 137 22.25 12.59 -3.87
CA ALA A 137 23.67 12.94 -3.87
C ALA A 137 23.83 14.38 -3.34
N ALA A 138 24.78 14.58 -2.43
CA ALA A 138 25.12 15.92 -1.97
C ALA A 138 25.53 16.78 -3.18
N PRO A 139 25.07 18.04 -3.30
CA PRO A 139 25.57 18.92 -4.34
C PRO A 139 27.08 19.06 -4.16
N SER A 140 27.85 18.55 -5.12
CA SER A 140 29.30 18.66 -5.12
C SER A 140 29.65 20.15 -5.17
N GLY A 141 30.10 20.70 -4.04
CA GLY A 141 30.58 22.07 -3.95
C GLY A 141 31.75 22.26 -4.92
N ARG A 142 31.51 23.01 -6.00
CA ARG A 142 32.57 23.49 -6.89
C ARG A 142 33.39 24.52 -6.10
N PRO A 143 34.72 24.34 -5.90
CA PRO A 143 35.53 25.41 -5.37
C PRO A 143 35.50 26.55 -6.40
N GLN A 144 34.93 27.70 -6.05
CA GLN A 144 35.12 28.92 -6.82
C GLN A 144 36.59 29.35 -6.63
N PRO A 145 37.38 29.51 -7.71
CA PRO A 145 38.67 30.18 -7.59
C PRO A 145 38.40 31.65 -7.26
N PHE A 146 38.90 32.11 -6.11
CA PHE A 146 38.99 33.55 -5.83
C PHE A 146 40.05 34.15 -6.78
N LEU A 147 39.69 35.27 -7.40
CA LEU A 147 40.55 36.11 -8.25
C LEU A 147 41.77 36.63 -7.48
#